data_AF-A0A8H4UWD1-F1
#
_entry.id   AF-A0A8H4UWD1-F1
#
_cell.length_a   1.000
_cell.length_b   1.000
_cell.length_c   1.000
_cell.angle_alpha   90.00
_cell.angle_beta   90.00
_cell.angle_gamma   90.00
#
_symmetry.space_group_name_H-M   'P 1'
#
loop_
_entity.id
_entity.type
_entity.pdbx_description
1 polymer ?
#
loop_
_entity_poly.entity_id
_entity_poly.type
_entity_poly.pdbx_seq_one_letter_code
_entity_poly.pdbx_strand_id
1 'polypeptide(L)'
;MPDWITNPVTKSPYDRGDGKPVKFDGISLDRGVVSRLEKHGYNEATPVQATVIPLLLDEKYRHRGDLCVSASTGSGKTLSYVLPINQSLQREYLPRFRALIVVPTRELVKQAREAFEACGSNLRIGTAIGNVALKDEQQKIMRWESIYSPEQYNQDQQKIMSEDDWADFDLLKY
;
A
#
# COMPACT_ATOMS: atom_id res chain seq x y z
N MET A 1 -1.05 -32.58 -1.31
CA MET A 1 -1.03 -31.14 -0.98
C MET A 1 -0.06 -30.45 -1.93
N PRO A 2 -0.28 -29.16 -2.26
CA PRO A 2 0.69 -28.37 -3.01
C PRO A 2 2.08 -28.39 -2.34
N ASP A 3 3.14 -28.46 -3.13
CA ASP A 3 4.52 -28.64 -2.64
C ASP A 3 4.97 -27.52 -1.69
N TRP A 4 4.53 -26.28 -1.96
CA TRP A 4 4.82 -25.11 -1.12
C TRP A 4 4.20 -25.18 0.28
N ILE A 5 3.13 -25.95 0.47
CA ILE A 5 2.54 -26.21 1.80
C ILE A 5 3.34 -27.29 2.53
N THR A 6 3.82 -28.30 1.81
CA THR A 6 4.55 -29.42 2.40
C THR A 6 6.00 -29.10 2.71
N ASN A 7 6.61 -28.14 2.01
CA ASN A 7 8.00 -27.74 2.17
C ASN A 7 8.13 -26.21 2.41
N PRO A 8 7.59 -25.68 3.53
CA PRO A 8 7.67 -24.25 3.80
C PRO A 8 9.09 -23.82 4.18
N VAL A 9 9.50 -22.64 3.71
CA VAL A 9 10.72 -22.00 4.21
C VAL A 9 10.53 -21.66 5.68
N THR A 10 11.27 -22.35 6.54
CA THR A 10 11.21 -22.15 7.99
C THR A 10 12.43 -21.36 8.43
N LYS A 11 12.20 -20.33 9.25
CA LYS A 11 13.24 -19.52 9.87
C LYS A 11 12.94 -19.39 11.35
N SER A 12 13.80 -19.96 12.18
CA SER A 12 13.76 -19.79 13.63
C SER A 12 14.30 -18.41 14.00
N PRO A 13 13.78 -17.76 15.06
CA PRO A 13 14.43 -16.63 15.69
C PRO A 13 15.88 -16.90 16.11
N TYR A 14 16.22 -18.17 16.32
CA TYR A 14 17.53 -18.63 16.78
C TYR A 14 18.44 -19.20 15.69
N ASP A 15 17.98 -19.24 14.42
CA ASP A 15 18.74 -19.86 13.32
C ASP A 15 19.99 -19.06 12.90
N ARG A 16 20.18 -17.85 13.43
CA ARG A 16 21.42 -17.10 13.18
C ARG A 16 22.50 -17.63 14.10
N GLY A 17 23.45 -18.36 13.53
CA GLY A 17 24.60 -18.93 14.25
C GLY A 17 25.51 -17.91 14.97
N ASP A 18 25.24 -16.61 14.85
CA ASP A 18 25.94 -15.53 15.54
C ASP A 18 25.16 -14.92 16.73
N GLY A 19 23.89 -15.31 16.94
CA GLY A 19 23.02 -14.84 18.01
C GLY A 19 22.68 -13.33 17.95
N LYS A 20 23.00 -12.63 16.85
CA LYS A 20 22.85 -11.17 16.77
C LYS A 20 21.51 -10.77 16.13
N PRO A 21 20.90 -9.67 16.61
CA PRO A 21 19.73 -9.10 15.97
C PRO A 21 20.11 -8.52 14.60
N VAL A 22 19.23 -8.70 13.60
CA VAL A 22 19.44 -8.09 12.28
C VAL A 22 18.92 -6.69 12.28
N LYS A 23 19.74 -5.77 11.79
CA LYS A 23 19.38 -4.37 11.60
C LYS A 23 18.64 -4.17 10.29
N PHE A 24 17.80 -3.15 10.25
CA PHE A 24 17.09 -2.75 9.03
C PHE A 24 18.02 -2.32 7.89
N ASP A 25 19.21 -1.80 8.21
CA ASP A 25 20.24 -1.38 7.23
C ASP A 25 20.77 -2.54 6.35
N GLY A 26 20.56 -3.80 6.77
CA GLY A 26 21.02 -4.98 6.05
C GLY A 26 19.97 -5.75 5.24
N ILE A 27 18.74 -5.24 5.11
CA ILE A 27 17.61 -6.00 4.52
C ILE A 27 16.92 -5.29 3.35
N SER A 28 17.71 -4.66 2.47
CA SER A 28 17.27 -4.09 1.18
C SER A 28 16.25 -2.94 1.29
N LEU A 29 16.29 -2.21 2.41
CA LEU A 29 15.51 -0.99 2.64
C LEU A 29 16.30 0.27 2.28
N ASP A 30 15.61 1.29 1.80
CA ASP A 30 16.21 2.59 1.51
C ASP A 30 16.60 3.29 2.82
N ARG A 31 17.78 3.93 2.85
CA ARG A 31 18.31 4.61 4.05
C ARG A 31 17.34 5.61 4.69
N GLY A 32 16.54 6.29 3.86
CA GLY A 32 15.53 7.24 4.34
C GLY A 32 14.41 6.58 5.15
N VAL A 33 14.03 5.34 4.82
CA VAL A 33 13.04 4.55 5.59
C VAL A 33 13.69 4.05 6.87
N VAL A 34 14.91 3.52 6.80
CA VAL A 34 15.67 3.04 7.97
C VAL A 34 15.84 4.13 9.03
N SER A 35 16.29 5.33 8.63
CA SER A 35 16.46 6.45 9.56
C SER A 35 15.16 6.88 10.24
N ARG A 36 14.01 6.77 9.56
CA ARG A 36 12.71 7.06 10.17
C ARG A 36 12.28 5.98 11.14
N LEU A 37 12.50 4.71 10.80
CA LEU A 37 12.24 3.59 11.69
C LEU A 37 13.02 3.73 13.01
N GLU A 38 14.31 4.05 12.93
CA GLU A 38 15.16 4.29 14.11
C GLU A 38 14.62 5.42 14.99
N LYS A 39 14.13 6.52 14.39
CA LYS A 39 13.50 7.62 15.13
C LYS A 39 12.22 7.22 15.86
N HIS A 40 11.50 6.22 15.36
CA HIS A 40 10.32 5.64 16.00
C HIS A 40 10.66 4.48 16.96
N GLY A 41 11.95 4.23 17.22
CA GLY A 41 12.44 3.20 18.14
C GLY A 41 12.60 1.81 17.51
N TYR A 42 12.45 1.66 16.19
CA TYR A 42 12.64 0.41 15.48
C TYR A 42 14.10 0.26 15.02
N ASN A 43 14.93 -0.32 15.89
CA ASN A 43 16.36 -0.51 15.61
C ASN A 43 16.69 -1.87 14.98
N GLU A 44 15.84 -2.87 15.22
CA GLU A 44 16.10 -4.26 14.88
C GLU A 44 14.90 -4.88 14.16
N ALA A 45 15.18 -5.64 13.11
CA ALA A 45 14.18 -6.36 12.33
C ALA A 45 13.90 -7.73 12.96
N THR A 46 12.62 -8.03 13.12
CA THR A 46 12.18 -9.35 13.60
C THR A 46 12.50 -10.45 12.58
N PRO A 47 12.55 -11.73 12.97
CA PRO A 47 12.88 -12.83 12.05
C PRO A 47 11.96 -12.88 10.81
N VAL A 48 10.66 -12.61 10.99
CA VAL A 48 9.70 -12.55 9.88
C VAL A 48 9.98 -11.35 8.96
N GLN A 49 10.31 -10.17 9.52
CA GLN A 49 10.66 -8.98 8.73
C GLN A 49 11.94 -9.20 7.92
N ALA A 50 12.99 -9.72 8.57
CA ALA A 50 14.27 -9.99 7.93
C ALA A 50 14.19 -11.08 6.85
N THR A 51 13.17 -11.94 6.90
CA THR A 51 12.92 -12.96 5.86
C THR A 51 12.07 -12.38 4.73
N VAL A 52 10.95 -11.72 5.06
CA VAL A 52 9.96 -11.28 4.07
C VAL A 52 10.40 -10.04 3.30
N ILE A 53 11.06 -9.07 3.94
CA ILE A 53 11.38 -7.79 3.32
C ILE A 53 12.34 -7.96 2.13
N PRO A 54 13.48 -8.69 2.26
CA PRO A 54 14.37 -8.93 1.11
C PRO A 54 13.69 -9.71 -0.01
N LEU A 55 12.83 -10.69 0.31
CA LEU A 55 12.09 -11.47 -0.69
C LEU A 55 11.18 -10.59 -1.57
N LEU A 56 10.69 -9.46 -1.05
CA LEU A 56 9.78 -8.58 -1.77
C LEU A 56 10.48 -7.39 -2.45
N LEU A 57 11.63 -6.95 -1.94
CA LEU A 57 12.33 -5.74 -2.39
C LEU A 57 13.62 -5.98 -3.17
N ASP A 58 14.36 -7.05 -2.87
CA ASP A 58 15.65 -7.32 -3.50
C ASP A 58 15.44 -7.80 -4.94
N GLU A 59 15.95 -7.06 -5.92
CA GLU A 59 15.80 -7.41 -7.34
C GLU A 59 16.36 -8.80 -7.68
N LYS A 60 17.37 -9.28 -6.95
CA LYS A 60 17.97 -10.62 -7.16
C LYS A 60 17.08 -11.74 -6.62
N TYR A 61 16.37 -11.49 -5.53
CA TYR A 61 15.56 -12.47 -4.81
C TYR A 61 14.08 -12.15 -4.85
N ARG A 62 13.66 -11.27 -5.77
CA ARG A 62 12.30 -10.76 -5.83
C ARG A 62 11.36 -11.90 -6.16
N HIS A 63 10.61 -12.33 -5.15
CA HIS A 63 9.58 -13.33 -5.30
C HIS A 63 8.54 -12.84 -6.30
N ARG A 64 8.20 -13.69 -7.28
CA ARG A 64 7.12 -13.43 -8.23
C ARG A 64 5.94 -14.31 -7.88
N GLY A 65 4.78 -13.68 -7.67
CA GLY A 65 3.56 -14.35 -7.28
C GLY A 65 3.22 -14.14 -5.81
N ASP A 66 2.45 -15.07 -5.26
CA ASP A 66 1.87 -14.95 -3.92
C ASP A 66 2.82 -15.46 -2.84
N LEU A 67 2.77 -14.82 -1.67
CA LEU A 67 3.54 -15.21 -0.49
C LEU A 67 2.59 -15.48 0.67
N CYS A 68 2.67 -16.69 1.22
CA CYS A 68 1.97 -17.05 2.46
C CYS A 68 2.96 -16.96 3.64
N VAL A 69 2.62 -16.15 4.64
CA VAL A 69 3.48 -15.94 5.82
C VAL A 69 2.75 -16.39 7.08
N SER A 70 3.35 -17.33 7.81
CA SER A 70 2.86 -17.78 9.11
C SER A 70 3.85 -17.39 10.20
N ALA A 71 3.39 -16.64 11.20
CA ALA A 71 4.18 -16.27 12.39
C ALA A 71 3.24 -15.94 13.56
N SER A 72 3.75 -16.00 14.79
CA SER A 72 2.98 -15.70 16.01
C SER A 72 2.46 -14.25 16.04
N THR A 73 1.40 -13.99 16.82
CA THR A 73 0.95 -12.62 17.13
C THR A 73 2.07 -11.84 17.81
N GLY A 74 2.17 -10.53 17.53
CA GLY A 74 3.25 -9.69 18.05
C GLY A 74 4.62 -9.87 17.37
N SER A 75 4.78 -10.78 16.40
CA SER A 75 6.07 -11.01 15.73
C SER A 75 6.51 -9.92 14.73
N GLY A 76 5.75 -8.83 14.60
CA GLY A 76 6.06 -7.73 13.68
C GLY A 76 5.64 -7.97 12.22
N LYS A 77 4.66 -8.84 11.97
CA LYS A 77 4.09 -9.10 10.62
C LYS A 77 3.63 -7.83 9.91
N THR A 78 3.05 -6.87 10.63
CA THR A 78 2.57 -5.60 10.07
C THR A 78 3.65 -4.89 9.27
N LEU A 79 4.80 -4.60 9.90
CA LEU A 79 5.92 -3.96 9.21
C LEU A 79 6.52 -4.83 8.09
N SER A 80 6.36 -6.16 8.16
CA SER A 80 6.88 -7.09 7.15
C SER A 80 6.23 -6.88 5.77
N TYR A 81 4.94 -6.51 5.72
CA TYR A 81 4.27 -6.16 4.46
C TYR A 81 4.21 -4.64 4.22
N VAL A 82 4.12 -3.81 5.26
CA VAL A 82 4.05 -2.34 5.12
C VAL A 82 5.31 -1.78 4.48
N LEU A 83 6.50 -2.19 4.94
CA LEU A 83 7.77 -1.62 4.47
C LEU A 83 8.01 -1.86 2.98
N PRO A 84 7.85 -3.10 2.46
CA PRO A 84 7.97 -3.36 1.03
C PRO A 84 6.96 -2.61 0.18
N ILE A 85 5.69 -2.53 0.62
CA ILE A 85 4.65 -1.78 -0.09
C ILE A 85 5.02 -0.30 -0.14
N ASN A 86 5.36 0.30 1.01
CA ASN A 86 5.72 1.70 1.11
C ASN A 86 6.88 2.07 0.15
N GLN A 87 7.98 1.33 0.22
CA GLN A 87 9.15 1.59 -0.62
C GLN A 87 8.87 1.35 -2.11
N SER A 88 8.16 0.27 -2.46
CA SER A 88 7.82 -0.02 -3.85
C SER A 88 6.93 1.07 -4.47
N LEU A 89 5.96 1.58 -3.70
CA LEU A 89 5.05 2.62 -4.18
C LEU A 89 5.67 4.01 -4.24
N GLN A 90 6.79 4.25 -3.53
CA GLN A 90 7.53 5.50 -3.61
C GLN A 90 8.38 5.63 -4.87
N ARG A 91 8.83 4.52 -5.45
CA ARG A 91 9.69 4.52 -6.66
C ARG A 91 8.97 5.04 -7.90
N GLU A 92 7.67 4.82 -7.99
CA GLU A 92 6.83 5.28 -9.10
C GLU A 92 5.76 6.23 -8.58
N TYR A 93 5.65 7.44 -9.13
CA TYR A 93 4.55 8.35 -8.79
C TYR A 93 3.41 8.16 -9.80
N LEU A 94 2.52 7.22 -9.52
CA LEU A 94 1.32 6.99 -10.32
C LEU A 94 0.08 7.35 -9.51
N PRO A 95 -0.79 8.25 -10.00
CA PRO A 95 -1.99 8.72 -9.29
C PRO A 95 -3.14 7.71 -9.41
N ARG A 96 -2.87 6.44 -9.15
CA ARG A 96 -3.85 5.34 -9.19
C ARG A 96 -3.83 4.53 -7.91
N PHE A 97 -4.88 3.74 -7.69
CA PHE A 97 -4.92 2.76 -6.62
C PHE A 97 -3.90 1.65 -6.89
N ARG A 98 -3.03 1.33 -5.92
CA ARG A 98 -1.90 0.42 -6.13
C ARG A 98 -1.71 -0.66 -5.06
N ALA A 99 -2.33 -0.53 -3.89
CA ALA A 99 -2.25 -1.52 -2.84
C ALA A 99 -3.53 -1.54 -2.01
N LEU A 100 -4.01 -2.75 -1.69
CA LEU A 100 -5.12 -3.00 -0.78
C LEU A 100 -4.61 -3.86 0.38
N ILE A 101 -4.90 -3.46 1.60
CA ILE A 101 -4.65 -4.25 2.79
C ILE A 101 -6.00 -4.53 3.45
N VAL A 102 -6.29 -5.81 3.62
CA VAL A 102 -7.52 -6.28 4.26
C VAL A 102 -7.16 -6.88 5.60
N VAL A 103 -7.79 -6.39 6.66
CA VAL A 103 -7.59 -6.86 8.04
C VAL A 103 -8.94 -7.06 8.71
N PRO A 104 -9.06 -7.99 9.67
CA PRO A 104 -10.36 -8.43 10.18
C PRO A 104 -11.01 -7.45 11.17
N THR A 105 -10.25 -6.53 11.77
CA THR A 105 -10.77 -5.61 12.78
C THR A 105 -10.36 -4.17 12.53
N ARG A 106 -11.16 -3.24 13.09
CA ARG A 106 -10.97 -1.80 12.96
C ARG A 106 -9.67 -1.32 13.60
N GLU A 107 -9.31 -1.92 14.72
CA GLU A 107 -8.08 -1.65 15.46
C GLU A 107 -6.86 -2.03 14.62
N LEU A 108 -6.93 -3.15 13.89
CA LEU A 108 -5.86 -3.56 12.98
C LEU A 108 -5.74 -2.63 11.77
N VAL A 109 -6.85 -2.04 11.28
CA VAL A 109 -6.79 -1.00 10.23
C VAL A 109 -6.00 0.20 10.75
N LYS A 110 -6.29 0.65 11.97
CA LYS A 110 -5.58 1.77 12.60
C LYS A 110 -4.09 1.47 12.77
N GLN A 111 -3.74 0.29 13.28
CA GLN A 111 -2.34 -0.12 13.45
C GLN A 111 -1.58 -0.19 12.11
N ALA A 112 -2.22 -0.73 11.06
CA ALA A 112 -1.60 -0.77 9.74
C ALA A 112 -1.37 0.65 9.19
N ARG A 113 -2.33 1.56 9.37
CA ARG A 113 -2.20 2.98 8.97
C ARG A 113 -1.06 3.67 9.72
N GLU A 114 -1.03 3.56 11.04
CA GLU A 114 0.03 4.14 11.89
C GLU A 114 1.42 3.62 11.48
N ALA A 115 1.52 2.34 11.11
CA ALA A 115 2.77 1.75 10.60
C ALA A 115 3.22 2.38 9.27
N PHE A 116 2.30 2.69 8.35
CA PHE A 116 2.64 3.42 7.12
C PHE A 116 3.09 4.85 7.40
N GLU A 117 2.40 5.53 8.31
CA GLU A 117 2.72 6.91 8.70
C GLU A 117 4.12 6.98 9.33
N ALA A 118 4.50 6.00 10.16
CA ALA A 118 5.84 5.89 10.74
C ALA A 118 6.96 5.70 9.69
N CYS A 119 6.66 5.12 8.54
CA CYS A 119 7.61 4.98 7.42
C CYS A 119 7.89 6.33 6.73
N GLY A 120 7.04 7.33 6.93
CA GLY A 120 7.17 8.70 6.42
C GLY A 120 7.22 8.80 4.90
N SER A 121 6.12 8.44 4.24
CA SER A 121 5.97 8.55 2.79
C SER A 121 4.97 9.62 2.36
N ASN A 122 5.17 10.14 1.15
CA ASN A 122 4.22 11.03 0.48
C ASN A 122 3.04 10.26 -0.15
N LEU A 123 2.76 9.04 0.32
CA LEU A 123 1.67 8.21 -0.18
C LEU A 123 0.37 8.65 0.48
N ARG A 124 -0.68 8.80 -0.32
CA ARG A 124 -2.03 8.99 0.20
C ARG A 124 -2.56 7.66 0.71
N ILE A 125 -2.80 7.57 2.01
CA ILE A 125 -3.32 6.37 2.68
C ILE A 125 -4.78 6.60 3.02
N GLY A 126 -5.67 5.83 2.37
CA GLY A 126 -7.09 5.77 2.68
C GLY A 126 -7.39 4.63 3.67
N THR A 127 -8.44 4.80 4.48
CA THR A 127 -8.95 3.74 5.38
C THR A 127 -10.46 3.65 5.25
N ALA A 128 -10.99 2.43 5.17
CA ALA A 128 -12.42 2.13 5.20
C ALA A 128 -12.68 1.22 6.42
N ILE A 129 -13.53 1.68 7.34
CA ILE A 129 -13.72 1.08 8.67
C ILE A 129 -15.21 0.81 8.94
N GLY A 130 -16.10 1.49 8.21
CA GLY A 130 -17.55 1.31 8.31
C GLY A 130 -18.20 2.15 9.42
N ASN A 131 -17.55 3.23 9.87
CA ASN A 131 -18.08 4.11 10.92
C ASN A 131 -19.02 5.18 10.42
N VAL A 132 -18.90 5.49 9.14
CA VAL A 132 -19.68 6.50 8.42
C VAL A 132 -20.25 5.84 7.18
N ALA A 133 -21.18 6.51 6.50
CA ALA A 133 -21.72 5.98 5.27
C ALA A 133 -20.59 5.70 4.26
N LEU A 134 -20.70 4.59 3.52
CA LEU A 134 -19.69 4.17 2.54
C LEU A 134 -19.34 5.30 1.55
N LYS A 135 -20.34 6.11 1.18
CA LYS A 135 -20.18 7.27 0.31
C LYS A 135 -19.20 8.31 0.88
N ASP A 136 -19.25 8.54 2.20
CA ASP A 136 -18.37 9.50 2.88
C ASP A 136 -16.95 8.96 3.01
N GLU A 137 -16.78 7.66 3.29
CA GLU A 137 -15.45 7.03 3.26
C GLU A 137 -14.86 7.05 1.84
N GLN A 138 -15.69 6.76 0.83
CA GLN A 138 -15.30 6.79 -0.57
C GLN A 138 -14.84 8.18 -1.00
N GLN A 139 -15.55 9.24 -0.62
CA GLN A 139 -15.14 10.62 -0.93
C GLN A 139 -13.78 10.99 -0.31
N LYS A 140 -13.47 10.50 0.89
CA LYS A 140 -12.17 10.74 1.54
C LYS A 140 -11.01 10.02 0.86
N ILE A 141 -11.28 8.90 0.18
CA ILE A 141 -10.27 8.07 -0.49
C ILE A 141 -10.10 8.48 -1.94
N MET A 142 -11.19 8.71 -2.66
CA MET A 142 -11.16 9.08 -4.07
C MET A 142 -10.63 10.51 -4.25
N ARG A 143 -9.87 10.72 -5.32
CA ARG A 143 -9.56 12.04 -5.84
C ARG A 143 -10.52 12.25 -7.01
N TRP A 144 -11.43 13.21 -6.88
CA TRP A 144 -12.33 13.58 -7.99
C TRP A 144 -11.73 14.68 -8.87
N GLU A 145 -10.41 14.90 -8.81
CA GLU A 145 -9.78 15.77 -9.80
C GLU A 145 -9.98 15.11 -11.16
N SER A 146 -10.77 15.77 -12.02
CA SER A 146 -10.90 15.42 -13.42
C SER A 146 -9.49 15.36 -13.99
N ILE A 147 -8.97 14.15 -14.18
CA ILE A 147 -7.76 13.97 -14.96
C ILE A 147 -8.20 14.38 -16.36
N TYR A 148 -7.81 15.57 -16.79
CA TYR A 148 -8.09 16.04 -18.15
C TYR A 148 -7.58 14.96 -19.11
N SER A 149 -8.53 14.26 -19.72
CA SER A 149 -8.26 13.34 -20.82
C SER A 149 -8.71 14.06 -22.09
N PRO A 150 -7.78 14.40 -23.00
CA PRO A 150 -8.12 15.08 -24.26
C PRO A 150 -9.17 14.30 -25.06
N GLU A 151 -9.13 12.97 -24.96
CA GLU A 151 -10.07 12.06 -25.63
C GLU A 151 -11.48 12.15 -25.03
N GLN A 152 -11.61 12.19 -23.70
CA GLN A 152 -12.90 12.37 -23.02
C GLN A 152 -13.43 13.79 -23.24
N TYR A 153 -12.57 14.81 -23.20
CA TYR A 153 -12.96 16.19 -23.49
C TYR A 153 -13.52 16.34 -24.91
N ASN A 154 -12.87 15.74 -25.91
CA ASN A 154 -13.36 15.77 -27.29
C ASN A 154 -14.64 14.95 -27.47
N GLN A 155 -14.80 13.81 -26.79
CA GLN A 155 -16.04 13.03 -26.81
C GLN A 155 -17.18 13.79 -26.15
N ASP A 156 -16.94 14.43 -25.01
CA ASP A 156 -17.94 15.25 -24.31
C ASP A 156 -18.32 16.48 -25.15
N GLN A 157 -17.37 17.14 -25.82
CA GLN A 157 -17.65 18.23 -26.77
C GLN A 157 -18.47 17.74 -27.97
N GLN A 158 -18.15 16.58 -28.54
CA GLN A 158 -18.93 16.00 -29.63
C GLN A 158 -20.34 15.60 -29.17
N LYS A 159 -20.49 15.14 -27.94
CA LYS A 159 -21.80 14.81 -27.36
C LYS A 159 -22.64 16.05 -27.11
N ILE A 160 -22.05 17.09 -26.54
CA ILE A 160 -22.64 18.43 -26.33
C ILE A 160 -22.98 19.11 -27.66
N MET A 161 -22.20 18.86 -28.73
CA MET A 161 -22.50 19.31 -30.09
C MET A 161 -23.50 18.43 -30.83
N SER A 162 -23.78 17.21 -30.35
CA SER A 162 -24.78 16.31 -30.96
C SER A 162 -26.14 16.39 -30.28
N GLU A 163 -26.20 16.81 -29.02
CA GLU A 163 -27.43 17.21 -28.33
C GLU A 163 -27.71 18.70 -28.64
N ASP A 164 -28.19 18.94 -29.86
CA ASP A 164 -28.76 20.23 -30.29
C ASP A 164 -30.12 20.50 -29.59
N ASP A 165 -30.13 20.60 -28.26
CA ASP A 165 -31.24 21.16 -27.49
C ASP A 165 -31.15 22.71 -27.37
N TRP A 166 -30.25 23.32 -28.13
CA TRP A 166 -30.12 24.79 -28.24
C TRP A 166 -31.18 25.44 -29.15
N ALA A 167 -32.00 24.64 -29.84
CA ALA A 167 -33.01 25.14 -30.77
C ALA A 167 -34.38 25.49 -30.13
N ASP A 168 -34.58 25.30 -28.82
CA ASP A 168 -35.87 25.55 -28.14
C ASP A 168 -35.82 26.65 -27.06
N PHE A 169 -34.84 27.56 -27.13
CA PHE A 169 -34.80 28.77 -26.28
C PHE A 169 -35.48 29.94 -26.99
N ASP A 170 -36.80 29.98 -26.96
CA ASP A 170 -37.62 31.10 -27.42
C ASP A 170 -37.51 32.29 -26.45
N LEU A 171 -36.77 33.33 -26.87
CA LEU A 171 -36.58 34.58 -26.11
C LEU A 171 -37.83 35.49 -26.09
N LEU A 172 -38.98 35.05 -26.61
CA LEU A 172 -40.24 35.81 -26.59
C LEU A 172 -41.23 35.38 -25.50
N LYS A 173 -40.81 34.59 -24.51
CA LYS A 173 -41.69 34.15 -23.41
C LYS A 173 -41.50 34.80 -22.03
N TYR A 174 -40.71 35.87 -21.89
CA TYR A 174 -40.76 36.72 -20.70
C TYR A 174 -40.46 38.19 -21.00
#